data_AF-A0A7V2JXL7-F1
#
_entry.id   AF-A0A7V2JXL7-F1
#
_cell.length_a   1.000
_cell.length_b   1.000
_cell.length_c   1.000
_cell.angle_alpha   90.00
_cell.angle_beta   90.00
_cell.angle_gamma   90.00
#
_symmetry.space_group_name_H-M   'P 1'
#
loop_
_entity.id
_entity.type
_entity.pdbx_description
1 polymer ?
#
loop_
_entity_poly.entity_id
_entity_poly.type
_entity_poly.pdbx_seq_one_letter_code
_entity_poly.pdbx_strand_id
1 'polypeptide(L)'
;MIGTWINIGTIILGSLIGIAGGARISQRMNKLATSTIGLVTLVVGIKLSLETQNVLIMLISLLVGGAIGTAARIEDRLSSLGERLQERFPRLASRGSLPQGFVSASLLFCVGPMSILGALRDGLYG
;
A
#
# COMPACT_ATOMS: atom_id res chain seq x y z
N MET A 1 10.09 13.04 11.10
CA MET A 1 9.56 14.13 10.25
C MET A 1 10.36 14.27 8.96
N ILE A 2 11.69 14.35 8.99
CA ILE A 2 12.49 14.31 7.75
C ILE A 2 12.28 12.98 6.99
N GLY A 3 12.17 11.86 7.71
CA GLY A 3 11.87 10.54 7.12
C GLY A 3 10.56 10.53 6.32
N THR A 4 9.50 11.15 6.84
CA THR A 4 8.20 11.29 6.18
C THR A 4 8.30 12.10 4.89
N TRP A 5 9.00 13.25 4.91
CA TRP A 5 9.20 14.06 3.69
C TRP A 5 10.04 13.33 2.65
N ILE A 6 11.07 12.60 3.07
CA ILE A 6 11.85 11.73 2.18
C ILE A 6 10.94 10.64 1.59
N ASN A 7 10.09 10.00 2.40
CA ASN A 7 9.17 8.96 1.94
C ASN A 7 8.22 9.49 0.86
N ILE A 8 7.56 10.63 1.11
CA ILE A 8 6.69 11.30 0.14
C ILE A 8 7.46 11.61 -1.14
N GLY A 9 8.63 12.25 -1.04
CA GLY A 9 9.46 12.59 -2.19
C GLY A 9 9.87 11.36 -3.01
N THR A 10 10.20 10.26 -2.33
CA THR A 10 10.61 9.02 -2.99
C THR A 10 9.44 8.35 -3.70
N ILE A 11 8.24 8.33 -3.10
CA ILE A 11 7.03 7.81 -3.74
C ILE A 11 6.68 8.64 -4.98
N ILE A 12 6.74 9.97 -4.89
CA ILE A 12 6.47 10.86 -6.03
C ILE A 12 7.48 10.63 -7.15
N LEU A 13 8.78 10.67 -6.84
CA LEU A 13 9.84 10.45 -7.84
C LEU A 13 9.75 9.07 -8.47
N GLY A 14 9.58 8.02 -7.66
CA GLY A 14 9.41 6.65 -8.14
C GLY A 14 8.17 6.49 -9.04
N SER A 15 7.06 7.15 -8.67
CA SER A 15 5.84 7.14 -9.47
C SER A 15 6.01 7.88 -10.79
N LEU A 16 6.69 9.03 -10.80
CA LEU A 16 6.99 9.79 -12.02
C LEU A 16 7.90 9.00 -12.97
N ILE A 17 8.95 8.37 -12.43
CA ILE A 17 9.83 7.47 -13.19
C ILE A 17 9.02 6.28 -13.73
N GLY A 18 8.15 5.70 -12.91
CA GLY A 18 7.24 4.63 -13.29
C GLY A 18 6.26 5.04 -14.39
N ILE A 19 5.76 6.27 -14.40
CA ILE A 19 4.89 6.78 -15.47
C ILE A 19 5.69 7.01 -16.76
N ALA A 20 6.89 7.59 -16.66
CA ALA A 20 7.73 7.89 -17.82
C ALA A 20 8.30 6.64 -18.50
N GLY A 21 8.69 5.63 -17.71
CA GLY A 21 9.34 4.40 -18.19
C GLY A 21 8.47 3.13 -18.15
N GLY A 22 7.32 3.17 -17.48
CA GLY A 22 6.51 1.98 -17.16
C GLY A 22 5.94 1.25 -18.36
N ALA A 23 5.71 1.94 -19.48
CA ALA A 23 5.26 1.32 -20.72
C ALA A 23 6.25 0.28 -21.28
N ARG A 24 7.53 0.31 -20.84
CA ARG A 24 8.57 -0.66 -21.21
C ARG A 24 8.68 -1.83 -20.23
N ILE A 25 7.97 -1.80 -19.11
CA ILE A 25 8.03 -2.84 -18.08
C ILE A 25 7.14 -4.00 -18.51
N SER A 26 7.73 -5.19 -18.61
CA SER A 26 6.97 -6.39 -18.96
C SER A 26 6.00 -6.78 -17.85
N GLN A 27 4.87 -7.40 -18.21
CA GLN A 27 3.91 -7.92 -17.23
C GLN A 27 4.54 -8.92 -16.25
N ARG A 28 5.58 -9.64 -16.69
CA ARG A 28 6.36 -10.57 -15.85
C ARG A 28 7.13 -9.83 -14.76
N MET A 29 7.71 -8.68 -15.07
CA MET A 29 8.42 -7.84 -14.10
C MET A 29 7.46 -7.26 -13.07
N ASN A 30 6.26 -6.81 -13.47
CA ASN A 30 5.23 -6.35 -12.53
C ASN A 30 4.78 -7.45 -11.56
N LYS A 31 4.55 -8.67 -12.08
CA LYS A 31 4.22 -9.83 -11.23
C LYS A 31 5.36 -10.16 -10.27
N LEU A 32 6.61 -10.16 -10.76
CA LEU A 32 7.78 -10.40 -9.92
C LEU A 32 7.89 -9.35 -8.81
N ALA A 33 7.79 -8.07 -9.14
CA ALA A 33 7.85 -6.98 -8.18
C ALA A 33 6.76 -7.11 -7.10
N THR A 34 5.52 -7.37 -7.51
CA THR A 34 4.39 -7.55 -6.58
C THR A 34 4.63 -8.74 -5.64
N SER A 35 5.04 -9.89 -6.18
CA SER A 35 5.36 -11.08 -5.39
C SER A 35 6.53 -10.85 -4.43
N THR A 36 7.58 -10.17 -4.88
CA THR A 36 8.74 -9.83 -4.03
C THR A 36 8.34 -8.90 -2.89
N ILE A 37 7.55 -7.85 -3.17
CA ILE A 37 7.06 -6.95 -2.12
C ILE A 37 6.19 -7.72 -1.11
N GLY A 38 5.32 -8.61 -1.58
CA GLY A 38 4.51 -9.48 -0.72
C GLY A 38 5.37 -10.39 0.16
N LEU A 39 6.38 -11.05 -0.42
CA LEU A 39 7.30 -11.92 0.31
C LEU A 39 8.07 -11.16 1.39
N VAL A 40 8.62 -9.99 1.05
CA VAL A 40 9.33 -9.13 2.01
C VAL A 40 8.39 -8.67 3.13
N THR A 41 7.16 -8.30 2.79
CA THR A 41 6.15 -7.90 3.77
C THR A 41 5.84 -9.03 4.76
N LEU A 42 5.73 -10.26 4.27
CA LEU A 42 5.52 -11.44 5.12
C LEU A 42 6.71 -11.67 6.07
N VAL A 43 7.94 -11.58 5.56
CA VAL A 43 9.16 -11.69 6.38
C VAL A 43 9.19 -10.61 7.47
N VAL A 44 8.89 -9.35 7.12
CA VAL A 44 8.83 -8.24 8.08
C VAL A 44 7.74 -8.48 9.13
N GLY A 45 6.54 -8.91 8.71
CA GLY A 45 5.44 -9.23 9.61
C GLY A 45 5.79 -10.34 10.61
N ILE A 46 6.42 -11.41 10.14
CA ILE A 46 6.93 -12.49 11.01
C ILE A 46 7.93 -11.93 12.02
N LYS A 47 8.92 -11.15 11.56
CA LYS A 47 9.93 -10.55 12.44
C LYS A 47 9.30 -9.71 13.56
N LEU A 48 8.39 -8.81 13.19
CA LEU A 48 7.67 -7.96 14.16
C LEU A 48 6.79 -8.76 15.11
N SER A 49 6.16 -9.84 14.61
CA SER A 49 5.35 -10.73 15.45
C SER A 49 6.19 -11.50 16.47
N LEU A 50 7.44 -11.86 16.14
CA LEU A 50 8.35 -12.55 17.06
C LEU A 50 8.94 -11.60 18.12
N GLU A 51 9.07 -10.31 17.80
CA GLU A 51 9.52 -9.28 18.75
C GLU A 51 8.42 -8.87 19.75
N THR A 52 7.15 -9.25 19.50
CA THR A 52 6.02 -8.86 20.35
C THR A 52 6.18 -9.37 21.78
N GLN A 53 6.01 -8.47 22.75
CA GLN A 53 6.09 -8.82 24.18
C GLN A 53 4.74 -9.30 24.72
N ASN A 54 3.63 -9.03 24.01
CA ASN A 54 2.29 -9.38 24.45
C ASN A 54 1.40 -9.77 23.26
N VAL A 55 1.28 -11.08 23.04
CA VAL A 55 0.50 -11.66 21.94
C VAL A 55 -1.00 -11.35 22.09
N LEU A 56 -1.52 -11.20 23.31
CA LEU A 56 -2.93 -10.87 23.53
C LEU A 56 -3.27 -9.46 23.07
N ILE A 57 -2.40 -8.48 23.32
CA ILE A 57 -2.59 -7.10 22.84
C ILE A 57 -2.57 -7.08 21.31
N MET A 58 -1.65 -7.82 20.68
CA MET A 58 -1.61 -7.95 19.23
C MET A 58 -2.89 -8.56 18.68
N LEU A 59 -3.37 -9.67 19.26
CA LEU A 59 -4.62 -10.33 18.87
C LEU A 59 -5.82 -9.38 18.97
N ILE A 60 -5.99 -8.70 20.10
CA ILE A 60 -7.10 -7.75 20.31
C ILE A 60 -7.01 -6.59 19.33
N SER A 61 -5.81 -6.04 19.11
CA SER A 61 -5.62 -4.94 18.16
C SER A 61 -5.99 -5.34 16.73
N LEU A 62 -5.62 -6.55 16.30
CA LEU A 62 -5.98 -7.08 14.98
C LEU A 62 -7.48 -7.33 14.87
N LEU A 63 -8.11 -7.90 15.89
CA LEU A 63 -9.56 -8.15 15.92
C LEU A 63 -10.35 -6.85 15.86
N VAL A 64 -10.01 -5.88 16.70
CA VAL A 64 -10.68 -4.58 16.76
C VAL A 64 -10.45 -3.79 15.48
N GLY A 65 -9.21 -3.69 15.00
CA GLY A 65 -8.88 -3.00 13.76
C GLY A 65 -9.56 -3.64 12.55
N GLY A 66 -9.58 -4.97 12.48
CA GLY A 66 -10.28 -5.72 11.44
C GLY A 66 -11.78 -5.50 11.47
N ALA A 67 -12.41 -5.62 12.65
CA ALA A 67 -13.86 -5.38 12.80
C ALA A 67 -14.25 -3.96 12.40
N ILE A 68 -13.48 -2.95 12.84
CA ILE A 68 -13.70 -1.55 12.46
C ILE A 68 -13.52 -1.36 10.95
N GLY A 69 -12.46 -1.91 10.36
CA GLY A 69 -12.18 -1.81 8.93
C GLY A 69 -13.26 -2.46 8.06
N THR A 70 -13.74 -3.65 8.46
CA THR A 70 -14.84 -4.36 7.79
C THR A 70 -16.16 -3.60 7.94
N ALA A 71 -16.50 -3.12 9.13
CA ALA A 71 -17.71 -2.33 9.36
C ALA A 71 -17.69 -1.01 8.56
N ALA A 72 -16.53 -0.38 8.45
CA ALA A 72 -16.34 0.82 7.62
C ALA A 72 -16.30 0.53 6.11
N ARG A 73 -16.24 -0.74 5.70
CA ARG A 73 -16.14 -1.21 4.31
C ARG A 73 -15.01 -0.52 3.55
N ILE A 74 -13.82 -0.46 4.16
CA ILE A 74 -12.67 0.29 3.60
C ILE A 74 -12.31 -0.21 2.20
N GLU A 75 -12.29 -1.52 1.98
CA GLU A 75 -11.95 -2.13 0.69
C GLU A 75 -12.98 -1.75 -0.40
N ASP A 76 -14.28 -1.87 -0.11
CA ASP A 76 -15.36 -1.50 -1.04
C ASP A 76 -15.35 -0.01 -1.40
N ARG A 77 -15.00 0.84 -0.42
CA ARG A 77 -14.84 2.28 -0.68
C ARG A 77 -13.64 2.55 -1.57
N LEU A 78 -12.54 1.82 -1.38
CA LEU A 78 -11.34 1.98 -2.20
C LEU A 78 -11.57 1.49 -3.64
N SER A 79 -12.26 0.36 -3.82
CA SER A 79 -12.61 -0.17 -5.14
C SER A 79 -13.57 0.76 -5.89
N SER A 80 -14.64 1.22 -5.23
CA SER A 80 -15.60 2.16 -5.82
C SER A 80 -14.99 3.52 -6.16
N LEU A 81 -13.99 3.99 -5.40
CA LEU A 81 -13.21 5.17 -5.78
C LEU A 81 -12.41 4.94 -7.07
N GLY A 82 -11.82 3.76 -7.22
CA GLY A 82 -11.13 3.35 -8.46
C GLY A 82 -12.07 3.30 -9.66
N GLU A 83 -13.27 2.75 -9.49
CA GLU A 83 -14.31 2.71 -10.52
C GLU A 83 -14.78 4.11 -10.92
N ARG A 84 -15.10 4.97 -9.94
CA ARG A 84 -15.46 6.39 -10.20
C ARG A 84 -14.36 7.14 -10.93
N LEU A 85 -13.10 6.84 -10.63
CA LEU A 85 -11.97 7.45 -11.32
C LEU A 85 -11.87 6.98 -12.77
N GLN A 86 -12.19 5.70 -13.03
CA GLN A 86 -12.25 5.17 -14.39
C GLN A 86 -13.37 5.81 -15.21
N GLU A 87 -14.56 5.97 -14.64
CA GLU A 87 -15.69 6.66 -15.29
C GLU A 87 -15.36 8.12 -15.63
N ARG A 88 -14.63 8.80 -14.74
CA ARG A 88 -14.24 10.20 -14.93
C ARG A 88 -13.11 10.38 -15.93
N PHE A 89 -12.25 9.37 -16.11
CA PHE A 89 -11.09 9.41 -17.00
C PHE A 89 -11.08 8.25 -18.03
N PRO A 90 -12.08 8.20 -18.94
CA PRO A 90 -12.23 7.07 -19.87
C PRO A 90 -11.07 6.94 -20.86
N ARG A 91 -10.34 8.03 -21.14
CA ARG A 91 -9.12 8.00 -21.99
C ARG A 91 -7.93 7.27 -21.33
N LEU A 92 -7.90 7.18 -20.00
CA LEU A 92 -6.90 6.38 -19.28
C LEU A 92 -7.32 4.92 -19.18
N ALA A 93 -8.63 4.64 -19.20
CA ALA A 93 -9.19 3.29 -19.16
C ALA A 93 -8.85 2.44 -20.40
N SER A 94 -8.66 3.06 -21.56
CA SER A 94 -8.28 2.35 -22.80
C SER A 94 -6.86 1.80 -22.81
N ARG A 95 -6.02 2.14 -21.82
CA ARG A 95 -4.63 1.69 -21.68
C ARG A 95 -4.40 0.63 -20.60
N GLY A 96 -5.45 0.22 -19.86
CA GLY A 96 -5.37 -0.80 -18.81
C GLY A 96 -6.47 -0.66 -17.75
N SER A 97 -6.51 -1.57 -16.77
CA SER A 97 -7.47 -1.52 -15.65
C SER A 97 -7.07 -0.48 -14.60
N LEU A 98 -7.43 0.78 -14.84
CA LEU A 98 -7.20 1.90 -13.91
C LEU A 98 -7.67 1.64 -12.47
N PRO A 99 -8.84 1.01 -12.21
CA PRO A 99 -9.25 0.66 -10.85
C PRO A 99 -8.28 -0.30 -10.15
N GLN A 100 -7.81 -1.32 -10.87
CA GLN A 100 -6.91 -2.33 -10.31
C GLN A 100 -5.54 -1.74 -9.98
N GLY A 101 -5.01 -0.88 -10.86
CA GLY A 101 -3.77 -0.14 -10.62
C GLY A 101 -3.89 0.81 -9.44
N PHE A 102 -5.01 1.53 -9.33
CA PHE A 102 -5.30 2.42 -8.20
C PHE A 102 -5.37 1.66 -6.87
N VAL A 103 -6.19 0.62 -6.78
CA VAL A 103 -6.33 -0.21 -5.56
C VAL A 103 -4.98 -0.81 -5.17
N SER A 104 -4.25 -1.37 -6.14
CA SER A 104 -2.94 -1.99 -5.89
C SER A 104 -1.93 -0.97 -5.37
N ALA A 105 -1.83 0.20 -5.98
CA ALA A 105 -0.92 1.26 -5.55
C ALA A 105 -1.30 1.82 -4.17
N SER A 106 -2.58 2.05 -3.91
CA SER A 106 -3.06 2.49 -2.59
C SER A 106 -2.76 1.47 -1.50
N LEU A 107 -2.97 0.17 -1.77
CA LEU A 107 -2.64 -0.88 -0.81
C LEU A 107 -1.13 -0.99 -0.55
N LEU A 108 -0.31 -0.89 -1.60
CA LEU A 108 1.15 -0.97 -1.49
C LEU A 108 1.76 0.23 -0.74
N PHE A 109 1.32 1.46 -1.06
CA PHE A 109 1.99 2.67 -0.59
C PHE A 109 1.27 3.40 0.54
N CYS A 110 -0.07 3.35 0.60
CA CYS A 110 -0.83 4.06 1.63
C CYS A 110 -1.20 3.14 2.80
N VAL A 111 -1.59 1.91 2.51
CA VAL A 111 -2.00 0.92 3.53
C VAL A 111 -0.83 0.02 3.94
N GLY A 112 0.27 0.03 3.17
CA GLY A 112 1.43 -0.80 3.40
C GLY A 112 1.96 -0.68 4.84
N PRO A 113 2.34 -1.81 5.47
CA PRO A 113 2.73 -1.82 6.88
C PRO A 113 3.92 -0.89 7.19
N MET A 114 4.83 -0.71 6.24
CA MET A 114 5.97 0.21 6.39
C MET A 114 5.57 1.69 6.37
N SER A 115 4.46 2.06 5.72
CA SER A 115 3.97 3.44 5.73
C SER A 115 3.38 3.80 7.10
N ILE A 116 2.62 2.89 7.68
CA ILE A 116 2.08 3.03 9.04
C ILE A 116 3.21 3.00 10.06
N LEU A 117 4.10 2.00 9.99
CA LEU A 117 5.22 1.86 10.91
C LEU A 117 6.20 3.03 10.79
N GLY A 118 6.44 3.53 9.57
CA GLY A 118 7.26 4.71 9.32
C GLY A 118 6.68 5.95 9.97
N ALA A 119 5.39 6.23 9.77
CA ALA A 119 4.72 7.37 10.39
C ALA A 119 4.74 7.28 11.93
N LEU A 120 4.51 6.09 12.49
CA LEU A 120 4.59 5.87 13.95
C LEU A 120 6.01 6.09 14.47
N ARG A 121 7.03 5.55 13.78
CA ARG A 121 8.43 5.72 14.18
C ARG A 121 8.88 7.16 14.10
N ASP A 122 8.55 7.87 13.02
CA ASP A 122 8.83 9.30 12.87
C ASP A 122 8.12 10.13 13.96
N GLY A 123 6.89 9.75 14.34
CA GLY A 123 6.15 10.44 15.39
C GLY A 123 6.70 10.20 16.80
N LEU A 124 7.18 8.98 17.08
CA LEU A 124 7.68 8.59 18.40
C LEU A 124 9.17 8.91 18.62
N TYR A 125 9.99 8.84 17.57
CA TYR A 125 11.46 8.94 17.67
C TYR A 125 12.08 10.14 16.96
N GLY A 126 11.30 10.89 16.15
CA GLY A 126 11.79 12.06 15.42
C GLY A 126 12.13 11.77 13.96
#